data_AF-A0A2V9VB49-F1
#
_entry.id   AF-A0A2V9VB49-F1
#
_cell.length_a   1.000
_cell.length_b   1.000
_cell.length_c   1.000
_cell.angle_alpha   90.00
_cell.angle_beta   90.00
_cell.angle_gamma   90.00
#
_symmetry.space_group_name_H-M   'P 1'
#
loop_
_entity.id
_entity.type
_entity.pdbx_description
1 polymer ?
#
loop_
_entity_poly.entity_id
_entity_poly.type
_entity_poly.pdbx_seq_one_letter_code
_entity_poly.pdbx_strand_id
1 'polypeptide(L)'
;MRPTGSLLLAILRRSSSMPVRVCGEVARTAALLLLLVHFAGNAAQAVQPKNTVGLAGAWVNTQTTGLVAQVVITSGAVGTEVHPYGFCSPTFCDWGGQPASVFSGSIGSSIAIGFHATITSTSETDYMQAHLIKGPSGEKLLEITTQVVFAAGDPRTKYEATEEFQIGTATLPAPAAANSSELSGTWTSTIPTAGITQVIIADAGGNFQVHPYGACSPTDCDWGSHPASQFSNSPTSTAPVGFQLTMDLGFKTAYMQGHLITGPTGQAWLEVTTQSTFAKHDPRFDYELTEDFQLNSTAPSSFSMTSASANLILHKGGQATDVITITPVNGTWDTAVQLSCAVAGPSPLPTCGLSVPSVIPGANAATSTLTVTMPMMAATSTGSHRMWAIYAFFAPLAMGFVLAGSTRKRRETLWAVGAIALVITASLMQTACGGSSPVQSTTRNFGSYTVTVTATSGSIQQVSQVAVTGQ
;
A
#
# COMPACT_ATOMS: atom_id res chain seq x y z
N MET A 1 -3.68 25.30 60.09
CA MET A 1 -3.70 26.45 61.02
C MET A 1 -4.18 27.68 60.27
N ARG A 2 -5.35 28.23 60.63
CA ARG A 2 -5.69 29.65 60.42
C ARG A 2 -4.90 30.50 61.43
N PRO A 3 -4.63 31.80 61.16
CA PRO A 3 -5.55 32.87 61.57
C PRO A 3 -5.58 34.09 60.58
N THR A 4 -6.77 34.57 60.16
CA THR A 4 -7.61 35.70 60.67
C THR A 4 -7.21 37.13 60.30
N GLY A 5 -8.21 37.89 59.82
CA GLY A 5 -8.42 39.33 60.02
C GLY A 5 -8.23 40.18 58.76
N SER A 6 -9.02 41.21 58.43
CA SER A 6 -10.29 41.78 58.89
C SER A 6 -10.46 43.10 58.12
N LEU A 7 -11.69 43.49 57.74
CA LEU A 7 -12.26 44.83 57.43
C LEU A 7 -13.22 44.73 56.24
N LEU A 8 -14.39 45.38 56.16
CA LEU A 8 -15.16 46.32 56.99
C LEU A 8 -16.56 46.32 56.34
N LEU A 9 -17.60 45.83 57.01
CA LEU A 9 -18.72 46.58 57.60
C LEU A 9 -19.58 47.48 56.66
N ALA A 10 -20.89 47.24 56.78
CA ALA A 10 -22.02 48.17 56.58
C ALA A 10 -22.61 48.33 55.16
N ILE A 11 -23.79 47.72 54.94
CA ILE A 11 -25.10 48.40 54.92
C ILE A 11 -26.17 47.32 54.81
N LEU A 12 -26.87 47.07 55.91
CA LEU A 12 -28.19 46.43 55.93
C LEU A 12 -29.12 47.40 56.64
N ARG A 13 -30.11 47.96 55.91
CA ARG A 13 -31.42 48.24 56.48
C ARG A 13 -32.46 48.57 55.41
N ARG A 14 -33.55 47.80 55.48
CA ARG A 14 -34.92 48.11 55.01
C ARG A 14 -35.14 48.28 53.50
N SER A 15 -35.78 47.28 52.91
CA SER A 15 -37.13 47.53 52.37
C SER A 15 -37.93 46.23 52.32
N SER A 16 -38.96 46.19 53.15
CA SER A 16 -40.12 45.33 53.06
C SER A 16 -40.85 45.51 51.72
N SER A 17 -41.57 44.46 51.31
CA SER A 17 -42.48 44.36 50.16
C SER A 17 -41.83 44.21 48.77
N MET A 18 -41.66 42.96 48.35
CA MET A 18 -41.73 42.61 46.93
C MET A 18 -42.85 41.58 46.71
N PRO A 19 -43.67 41.75 45.66
CA PRO A 19 -44.84 40.92 45.41
C PRO A 19 -44.46 39.53 44.89
N VAL A 20 -45.23 38.53 45.36
CA VAL A 20 -45.20 37.11 44.97
C VAL A 20 -45.69 36.92 43.52
N ARG A 21 -45.02 37.53 42.53
CA ARG A 21 -45.44 37.45 41.12
C ARG A 21 -44.30 37.27 40.11
N VAL A 22 -43.13 36.81 40.53
CA VAL A 22 -42.03 36.48 39.59
C VAL A 22 -41.38 35.13 39.93
N CYS A 23 -42.19 34.14 40.31
CA CYS A 23 -41.74 32.74 40.44
C CYS A 23 -42.42 31.80 39.42
N GLY A 24 -43.26 32.34 38.53
CA GLY A 24 -43.98 31.57 37.51
C GLY A 24 -43.35 31.59 36.11
N GLU A 25 -42.58 32.62 35.77
CA GLU A 25 -41.97 32.72 34.43
C GLU A 25 -40.64 31.99 34.33
N VAL A 26 -39.78 32.05 35.35
CA VAL A 26 -38.46 31.37 35.31
C VAL A 26 -38.62 29.84 35.28
N ALA A 27 -39.67 29.31 35.90
CA ALA A 27 -40.01 27.88 35.84
C ALA A 27 -40.54 27.46 34.46
N ARG A 28 -41.22 28.36 33.73
CA ARG A 28 -41.70 28.08 32.36
C ARG A 28 -40.57 28.14 31.33
N THR A 29 -39.60 29.04 31.47
CA THR A 29 -38.42 29.07 30.59
C THR A 29 -37.46 27.90 30.85
N ALA A 30 -37.29 27.47 32.10
CA ALA A 30 -36.49 26.29 32.42
C ALA A 30 -37.16 24.97 31.96
N ALA A 31 -38.48 24.85 32.07
CA ALA A 31 -39.22 23.71 31.55
C ALA A 31 -39.25 23.66 30.00
N LEU A 32 -39.28 24.82 29.33
CA LEU A 32 -39.18 24.89 27.86
C LEU A 32 -37.76 24.55 27.37
N LEU A 33 -36.71 24.93 28.12
CA LEU A 33 -35.33 24.53 27.80
C LEU A 33 -35.09 23.02 28.04
N LEU A 34 -35.68 22.41 29.06
CA LEU A 34 -35.57 20.97 29.33
C LEU A 34 -36.39 20.09 28.36
N LEU A 35 -37.45 20.64 27.74
CA LEU A 35 -38.20 19.99 26.65
C LEU A 35 -37.47 20.06 25.29
N LEU A 36 -36.54 21.00 25.11
CA LEU A 36 -35.70 21.10 23.90
C LEU A 36 -34.47 20.19 23.93
N VAL A 37 -34.07 19.65 25.09
CA VAL A 37 -32.88 18.79 25.23
C VAL A 37 -33.20 17.30 24.95
N HIS A 38 -34.46 16.91 24.82
CA HIS A 38 -34.85 15.52 24.46
C HIS A 38 -35.07 15.29 22.97
N PHE A 39 -34.88 16.30 22.11
CA PHE A 39 -34.53 16.04 20.71
C PHE A 39 -33.01 15.85 20.62
N ALA A 40 -32.51 14.83 21.32
CA ALA A 40 -31.32 14.15 20.86
C ALA A 40 -31.69 13.64 19.47
N GLY A 41 -31.30 14.41 18.45
CA GLY A 41 -31.56 14.06 17.07
C GLY A 41 -30.96 12.69 16.87
N ASN A 42 -31.80 11.67 16.74
CA ASN A 42 -31.42 10.45 16.06
C ASN A 42 -30.68 10.94 14.81
N ALA A 43 -29.41 10.55 14.68
CA ALA A 43 -28.65 10.88 13.50
C ALA A 43 -29.48 10.34 12.33
N ALA A 44 -30.17 11.24 11.62
CA ALA A 44 -30.98 10.85 10.49
C ALA A 44 -29.98 10.38 9.44
N GLN A 45 -29.79 9.07 9.39
CA GLN A 45 -29.10 8.39 8.32
C GLN A 45 -29.96 8.50 7.06
N ALA A 46 -29.33 8.34 5.90
CA ALA A 46 -30.04 8.27 4.63
C ALA A 46 -31.14 7.18 4.67
N VAL A 47 -32.15 7.32 3.83
CA VAL A 47 -33.35 6.48 3.95
C VAL A 47 -32.99 5.07 3.49
N GLN A 48 -32.72 4.20 4.47
CA GLN A 48 -32.52 2.78 4.25
C GLN A 48 -33.82 2.14 3.74
N PRO A 49 -33.76 1.21 2.76
CA PRO A 49 -34.93 0.48 2.31
C PRO A 49 -35.56 -0.30 3.46
N LYS A 50 -36.89 -0.18 3.58
CA LYS A 50 -37.64 -0.70 4.73
C LYS A 50 -38.05 -2.16 4.59
N ASN A 51 -38.15 -2.66 3.36
CA ASN A 51 -38.63 -4.02 3.10
C ASN A 51 -37.44 -4.96 2.86
N THR A 52 -37.05 -5.66 3.91
CA THR A 52 -35.95 -6.65 3.94
C THR A 52 -36.44 -8.08 3.75
N VAL A 53 -37.73 -8.31 3.45
CA VAL A 53 -38.33 -9.66 3.37
C VAL A 53 -37.61 -10.53 2.34
N GLY A 54 -37.03 -9.94 1.29
CA GLY A 54 -36.25 -10.66 0.28
C GLY A 54 -34.86 -11.10 0.73
N LEU A 55 -34.29 -10.43 1.75
CA LEU A 55 -32.97 -10.73 2.31
C LEU A 55 -33.05 -11.55 3.59
N ALA A 56 -34.09 -11.38 4.41
CA ALA A 56 -34.21 -12.06 5.69
C ALA A 56 -34.27 -13.59 5.51
N GLY A 57 -33.41 -14.31 6.23
CA GLY A 57 -33.31 -15.76 6.12
C GLY A 57 -31.95 -16.31 6.51
N ALA A 58 -31.87 -17.64 6.54
CA ALA A 58 -30.61 -18.37 6.65
C ALA A 58 -30.13 -18.75 5.24
N TRP A 59 -29.02 -18.15 4.85
CA TRP A 59 -28.35 -18.36 3.58
C TRP A 59 -27.17 -19.30 3.81
N VAL A 60 -27.13 -20.41 3.08
CA VAL A 60 -26.08 -21.43 3.22
C VAL A 60 -25.25 -21.44 1.96
N ASN A 61 -23.93 -21.46 2.12
CA ASN A 61 -22.98 -21.44 1.03
C ASN A 61 -23.22 -22.64 0.11
N THR A 62 -23.20 -22.41 -1.20
CA THR A 62 -23.32 -23.43 -2.25
C THR A 62 -22.01 -24.20 -2.47
N GLN A 63 -20.96 -23.88 -1.72
CA GLN A 63 -19.65 -24.55 -1.69
C GLN A 63 -19.44 -25.35 -0.39
N THR A 64 -18.57 -26.36 -0.41
CA THR A 64 -18.23 -27.20 0.77
C THR A 64 -17.09 -26.66 1.62
N THR A 65 -16.37 -25.69 1.08
CA THR A 65 -15.19 -25.07 1.64
C THR A 65 -15.23 -23.61 1.23
N GLY A 66 -14.66 -22.74 2.04
CA GLY A 66 -14.75 -21.32 1.77
C GLY A 66 -14.47 -20.51 3.02
N LEU A 67 -14.83 -19.24 2.99
CA LEU A 67 -14.65 -18.34 4.11
C LEU A 67 -15.90 -18.35 5.01
N VAL A 68 -17.07 -18.14 4.41
CA VAL A 68 -18.35 -18.04 5.12
C VAL A 68 -19.23 -19.25 4.75
N ALA A 69 -19.52 -20.11 5.72
CA ALA A 69 -20.36 -21.29 5.53
C ALA A 69 -21.87 -20.97 5.52
N GLN A 70 -22.27 -19.98 6.31
CA GLN A 70 -23.66 -19.58 6.47
C GLN A 70 -23.76 -18.11 6.88
N VAL A 71 -24.80 -17.42 6.43
CA VAL A 71 -25.17 -16.10 6.96
C VAL A 71 -26.64 -16.11 7.35
N VAL A 72 -26.93 -15.70 8.57
CA VAL A 72 -28.30 -15.48 9.03
C VAL A 72 -28.58 -13.99 9.03
N ILE A 73 -29.55 -13.57 8.23
CA ILE A 73 -29.97 -12.18 8.09
C ILE A 73 -31.29 -12.03 8.84
N THR A 74 -31.28 -11.20 9.89
CA THR A 74 -32.48 -10.86 10.64
C THR A 74 -32.81 -9.39 10.48
N SER A 75 -34.09 -9.07 10.40
CA SER A 75 -34.54 -7.68 10.34
C SER A 75 -35.55 -7.43 11.45
N GLY A 76 -35.29 -6.41 12.25
CA GLY A 76 -36.13 -6.02 13.38
C GLY A 76 -36.40 -4.51 13.41
N ALA A 77 -37.06 -4.06 14.48
CA ALA A 77 -37.36 -2.64 14.68
C ALA A 77 -36.10 -1.76 14.83
N VAL A 78 -34.96 -2.36 15.14
CA VAL A 78 -33.67 -1.70 15.40
C VAL A 78 -32.77 -1.66 14.16
N GLY A 79 -33.16 -2.32 13.07
CA GLY A 79 -32.38 -2.41 11.83
C GLY A 79 -32.24 -3.85 11.33
N THR A 80 -31.38 -4.00 10.34
CA THR A 80 -30.96 -5.32 9.82
C THR A 80 -29.69 -5.73 10.55
N GLU A 81 -29.64 -6.98 10.98
CA GLU A 81 -28.48 -7.61 11.60
C GLU A 81 -28.10 -8.83 10.77
N VAL A 82 -26.80 -8.98 10.51
CA VAL A 82 -26.24 -10.13 9.82
C VAL A 82 -25.36 -10.92 10.78
N HIS A 83 -25.50 -12.23 10.75
CA HIS A 83 -24.81 -13.14 11.64
C HIS A 83 -24.09 -14.19 10.77
N PRO A 84 -22.82 -13.96 10.43
CA PRO A 84 -22.03 -14.88 9.62
C PRO A 84 -21.45 -16.02 10.46
N TYR A 85 -21.27 -17.16 9.81
CA TYR A 85 -20.63 -18.35 10.35
C TYR A 85 -19.59 -18.86 9.36
N GLY A 86 -18.35 -19.05 9.81
CA GLY A 86 -17.25 -19.56 8.96
C GLY A 86 -17.14 -21.09 8.92
N PHE A 87 -16.39 -21.62 7.93
CA PHE A 87 -16.10 -23.05 7.78
C PHE A 87 -15.11 -23.57 8.84
N CYS A 88 -15.55 -23.65 10.09
CA CYS A 88 -14.79 -24.29 11.16
C CYS A 88 -15.28 -25.73 11.45
N SER A 89 -14.40 -26.54 12.06
CA SER A 89 -14.67 -27.94 12.43
C SER A 89 -14.48 -28.13 13.94
N PRO A 90 -15.37 -28.85 14.65
CA PRO A 90 -16.46 -29.70 14.13
C PRO A 90 -17.78 -28.95 13.85
N THR A 91 -17.90 -27.69 14.25
CA THR A 91 -19.06 -26.82 14.02
C THR A 91 -18.60 -25.51 13.41
N PHE A 92 -19.49 -24.85 12.66
CA PHE A 92 -19.20 -23.53 12.11
C PHE A 92 -18.80 -22.55 13.21
N CYS A 93 -17.81 -21.71 12.92
CA CYS A 93 -17.37 -20.67 13.84
C CYS A 93 -18.29 -19.47 13.72
N ASP A 94 -18.86 -19.08 14.84
CA ASP A 94 -19.71 -17.91 14.96
C ASP A 94 -18.86 -16.63 14.93
N TRP A 95 -19.16 -15.70 14.01
CA TRP A 95 -18.47 -14.40 13.88
C TRP A 95 -19.21 -13.24 14.57
N GLY A 96 -20.32 -13.56 15.24
CA GLY A 96 -21.19 -12.64 15.95
C GLY A 96 -22.20 -11.93 15.03
N GLY A 97 -23.25 -11.41 15.64
CA GLY A 97 -24.20 -10.54 14.96
C GLY A 97 -23.65 -9.13 14.80
N GLN A 98 -23.73 -8.59 13.59
CA GLN A 98 -23.30 -7.24 13.26
C GLN A 98 -24.44 -6.43 12.62
N PRO A 99 -24.56 -5.13 12.94
CA PRO A 99 -25.51 -4.28 12.24
C PRO A 99 -25.11 -4.17 10.77
N ALA A 100 -26.10 -4.25 9.90
CA ALA A 100 -25.93 -4.15 8.45
C ALA A 100 -26.69 -2.96 7.89
N SER A 101 -26.03 -2.23 6.99
CA SER A 101 -26.70 -1.27 6.11
C SER A 101 -27.28 -2.04 4.93
N VAL A 102 -28.54 -1.80 4.57
CA VAL A 102 -29.24 -2.47 3.47
C VAL A 102 -29.42 -1.53 2.29
N PHE A 103 -29.42 -2.09 1.08
CA PHE A 103 -29.48 -1.33 -0.17
C PHE A 103 -30.60 -1.82 -1.08
N SER A 104 -31.19 -0.89 -1.82
CA SER A 104 -32.23 -1.17 -2.80
C SER A 104 -31.66 -1.19 -4.21
N GLY A 105 -32.32 -1.88 -5.14
CA GLY A 105 -31.87 -1.94 -6.54
C GLY A 105 -32.14 -0.68 -7.36
N SER A 106 -32.74 0.36 -6.77
CA SER A 106 -32.93 1.66 -7.42
C SER A 106 -33.32 2.72 -6.40
N ILE A 107 -33.03 3.99 -6.70
CA ILE A 107 -33.35 5.15 -5.87
C ILE A 107 -34.82 5.32 -5.48
N GLY A 108 -35.76 4.60 -6.11
CA GLY A 108 -37.20 4.65 -5.83
C GLY A 108 -37.76 3.37 -5.20
N SER A 109 -36.95 2.35 -4.96
CA SER A 109 -37.39 1.07 -4.41
C SER A 109 -37.22 1.02 -2.90
N SER A 110 -38.26 0.60 -2.18
CA SER A 110 -38.18 0.33 -0.74
C SER A 110 -37.77 -1.11 -0.42
N ILE A 111 -37.54 -1.95 -1.44
CA ILE A 111 -37.18 -3.36 -1.30
C ILE A 111 -35.65 -3.46 -1.26
N ALA A 112 -35.15 -4.01 -0.16
CA ALA A 112 -33.73 -4.31 -0.01
C ALA A 112 -33.36 -5.53 -0.84
N ILE A 113 -32.26 -5.42 -1.58
CA ILE A 113 -31.68 -6.48 -2.41
C ILE A 113 -30.26 -6.84 -2.01
N GLY A 114 -29.61 -6.03 -1.17
CA GLY A 114 -28.26 -6.27 -0.70
C GLY A 114 -28.00 -5.65 0.66
N PHE A 115 -26.83 -5.94 1.23
CA PHE A 115 -26.36 -5.36 2.47
C PHE A 115 -24.84 -5.16 2.47
N HIS A 116 -24.39 -4.29 3.38
CA HIS A 116 -22.99 -4.15 3.77
C HIS A 116 -22.90 -4.24 5.30
N ALA A 117 -21.95 -5.03 5.78
CA ALA A 117 -21.63 -5.18 7.19
C ALA A 117 -20.12 -5.21 7.39
N THR A 118 -19.67 -4.70 8.54
CA THR A 118 -18.27 -4.74 8.94
C THR A 118 -18.16 -5.54 10.22
N ILE A 119 -17.33 -6.58 10.21
CA ILE A 119 -17.02 -7.41 11.36
C ILE A 119 -15.59 -7.10 11.76
N THR A 120 -15.38 -6.76 13.02
CA THR A 120 -14.04 -6.38 13.51
C THR A 120 -13.66 -7.27 14.68
N SER A 121 -12.52 -7.92 14.56
CA SER A 121 -11.85 -8.63 15.65
C SER A 121 -10.57 -7.90 16.07
N THR A 122 -9.83 -8.47 17.02
CA THR A 122 -8.54 -7.93 17.43
C THR A 122 -7.43 -8.16 16.40
N SER A 123 -7.59 -9.14 15.51
CA SER A 123 -6.57 -9.54 14.52
C SER A 123 -6.92 -9.15 13.09
N GLU A 124 -8.19 -8.95 12.77
CA GLU A 124 -8.65 -8.66 11.42
C GLU A 124 -9.97 -7.87 11.40
N THR A 125 -10.27 -7.30 10.25
CA THR A 125 -11.52 -6.62 9.91
C THR A 125 -12.03 -7.19 8.61
N ASP A 126 -13.26 -7.70 8.63
CA ASP A 126 -13.92 -8.31 7.49
C ASP A 126 -15.03 -7.38 7.01
N TYR A 127 -14.93 -6.96 5.75
CA TYR A 127 -15.97 -6.19 5.07
C TYR A 127 -16.80 -7.17 4.25
N MET A 128 -18.06 -7.34 4.62
CA MET A 128 -19.00 -8.21 3.93
C MET A 128 -19.98 -7.36 3.11
N GLN A 129 -19.98 -7.58 1.81
CA GLN A 129 -20.96 -7.04 0.89
C GLN A 129 -21.75 -8.20 0.30
N ALA A 130 -23.06 -8.06 0.23
CA ALA A 130 -23.90 -9.10 -0.33
C ALA A 130 -25.03 -8.52 -1.16
N HIS A 131 -25.41 -9.23 -2.22
CA HIS A 131 -26.51 -8.83 -3.07
C HIS A 131 -27.24 -10.04 -3.67
N LEU A 132 -28.54 -9.87 -3.94
CA LEU A 132 -29.37 -10.91 -4.52
C LEU A 132 -29.13 -11.01 -6.02
N ILE A 133 -28.71 -12.19 -6.47
CA ILE A 133 -28.57 -12.53 -7.88
C ILE A 133 -29.62 -13.58 -8.29
N LYS A 134 -29.75 -13.79 -9.61
CA LYS A 134 -30.51 -14.90 -10.17
C LYS A 134 -29.54 -15.97 -10.61
N GLY A 135 -29.68 -17.16 -10.05
CA GLY A 135 -28.90 -18.32 -10.47
C GLY A 135 -29.30 -18.83 -11.86
N PRO A 136 -28.57 -19.83 -12.40
CA PRO A 136 -28.75 -20.33 -13.76
C PRO A 136 -30.15 -20.88 -14.05
N SER A 137 -30.86 -21.38 -13.03
CA SER A 137 -32.22 -21.90 -13.16
C SER A 137 -33.31 -20.89 -12.76
N GLY A 138 -32.91 -19.63 -12.51
CA GLY A 138 -33.80 -18.55 -12.07
C GLY A 138 -34.10 -18.56 -10.58
N GLU A 139 -33.42 -19.41 -9.81
CA GLU A 139 -33.43 -19.41 -8.36
C GLU A 139 -32.83 -18.11 -7.80
N LYS A 140 -33.23 -17.74 -6.59
CA LYS A 140 -32.62 -16.61 -5.89
C LYS A 140 -31.39 -17.11 -5.16
N LEU A 141 -30.24 -16.54 -5.50
CA LEU A 141 -29.02 -16.72 -4.75
C LEU A 141 -28.67 -15.38 -4.07
N LEU A 142 -27.92 -15.48 -2.99
CA LEU A 142 -27.25 -14.35 -2.37
C LEU A 142 -25.78 -14.51 -2.67
N GLU A 143 -25.23 -13.62 -3.49
CA GLU A 143 -23.79 -13.53 -3.66
C GLU A 143 -23.24 -12.69 -2.51
N ILE A 144 -22.20 -13.20 -1.85
CA ILE A 144 -21.52 -12.49 -0.78
C ILE A 144 -20.05 -12.40 -1.13
N THR A 145 -19.54 -11.19 -1.13
CA THR A 145 -18.11 -10.93 -1.21
C THR A 145 -17.59 -10.46 0.14
N THR A 146 -16.60 -11.17 0.65
CA THR A 146 -15.97 -10.90 1.94
C THR A 146 -14.51 -10.52 1.73
N GLN A 147 -14.15 -9.32 2.18
CA GLN A 147 -12.81 -8.79 2.11
C GLN A 147 -12.15 -8.80 3.49
N VAL A 148 -11.04 -9.53 3.62
CA VAL A 148 -10.35 -9.74 4.89
C VAL A 148 -9.13 -8.85 4.99
N VAL A 149 -9.11 -7.99 6.02
CA VAL A 149 -8.05 -7.02 6.28
C VAL A 149 -7.39 -7.32 7.62
N PHE A 150 -6.11 -7.70 7.59
CA PHE A 150 -5.35 -7.97 8.82
C PHE A 150 -4.84 -6.70 9.51
N ALA A 151 -4.61 -6.80 10.81
CA ALA A 151 -4.01 -5.74 11.62
C ALA A 151 -2.62 -5.32 11.08
N ALA A 152 -2.26 -4.05 11.33
CA ALA A 152 -0.98 -3.51 10.89
C ALA A 152 0.21 -4.32 11.43
N GLY A 153 1.09 -4.76 10.54
CA GLY A 153 2.25 -5.60 10.87
C GLY A 153 2.01 -7.10 10.75
N ASP A 154 0.79 -7.55 10.41
CA ASP A 154 0.54 -8.93 10.03
C ASP A 154 1.22 -9.26 8.68
N PRO A 155 1.94 -10.39 8.57
CA PRO A 155 2.64 -10.75 7.34
C PRO A 155 1.73 -11.27 6.22
N ARG A 156 0.44 -11.53 6.50
CA ARG A 156 -0.50 -12.09 5.52
C ARG A 156 -1.02 -11.01 4.56
N THR A 157 -1.23 -11.39 3.31
CA THR A 157 -1.82 -10.52 2.28
C THR A 157 -3.33 -10.42 2.47
N LYS A 158 -3.87 -9.21 2.36
CA LYS A 158 -5.32 -8.98 2.31
C LYS A 158 -5.91 -9.75 1.14
N TYR A 159 -7.02 -10.45 1.36
CA TYR A 159 -7.63 -11.28 0.34
C TYR A 159 -9.14 -11.10 0.34
N GLU A 160 -9.77 -11.52 -0.75
CA GLU A 160 -11.21 -11.45 -0.98
C GLU A 160 -11.73 -12.83 -1.40
N ALA A 161 -12.93 -13.15 -0.94
CA ALA A 161 -13.66 -14.35 -1.34
C ALA A 161 -15.08 -13.97 -1.75
N THR A 162 -15.47 -14.31 -2.98
CA THR A 162 -16.85 -14.23 -3.46
C THR A 162 -17.47 -15.63 -3.42
N GLU A 163 -18.60 -15.74 -2.76
CA GLU A 163 -19.28 -17.00 -2.47
C GLU A 163 -20.79 -16.85 -2.71
N GLU A 164 -21.41 -17.87 -3.30
CA GLU A 164 -22.85 -17.87 -3.55
C GLU A 164 -23.58 -18.66 -2.44
N PHE A 165 -24.76 -18.19 -2.07
CA PHE A 165 -25.57 -18.78 -1.02
C PHE A 165 -26.99 -19.01 -1.49
N GLN A 166 -27.60 -20.09 -1.05
CA GLN A 166 -29.00 -20.41 -1.28
C GLN A 166 -29.80 -20.35 0.03
N ILE A 167 -31.09 -20.08 -0.07
CA ILE A 167 -31.98 -20.08 1.10
C ILE A 167 -32.28 -21.54 1.52
N GLY A 168 -31.85 -21.97 2.72
CA GLY A 168 -32.13 -23.30 3.26
C GLY A 168 -30.94 -24.28 3.37
N THR A 169 -31.21 -25.49 3.88
CA THR A 169 -30.22 -26.54 4.19
C THR A 169 -29.64 -27.15 2.90
N ALA A 170 -28.33 -26.96 2.71
CA ALA A 170 -27.57 -27.20 1.48
C ALA A 170 -27.79 -28.54 0.77
N THR A 171 -27.82 -28.49 -0.57
CA THR A 171 -27.14 -29.45 -1.48
C THR A 171 -26.60 -28.70 -2.71
N LEU A 172 -25.42 -29.11 -3.19
CA LEU A 172 -24.45 -28.33 -3.98
C LEU A 172 -24.50 -28.70 -5.49
N PRO A 173 -24.01 -27.83 -6.40
CA PRO A 173 -22.63 -27.95 -6.91
C PRO A 173 -21.89 -26.60 -7.17
N ALA A 174 -20.55 -26.68 -7.30
CA ALA A 174 -19.57 -25.58 -7.28
C ALA A 174 -19.23 -24.93 -8.65
N PRO A 175 -18.84 -23.63 -8.68
CA PRO A 175 -18.04 -23.03 -9.75
C PRO A 175 -16.55 -22.92 -9.40
N ALA A 176 -15.72 -22.83 -10.45
CA ALA A 176 -14.25 -22.84 -10.41
C ALA A 176 -13.64 -21.42 -10.44
N ALA A 177 -12.48 -21.26 -9.80
CA ALA A 177 -11.72 -20.02 -9.69
C ALA A 177 -11.06 -19.56 -11.00
N ALA A 178 -11.05 -18.24 -11.23
CA ALA A 178 -10.40 -17.58 -12.37
C ALA A 178 -8.97 -17.06 -12.02
N ASN A 179 -8.14 -16.89 -13.05
CA ASN A 179 -6.73 -16.49 -12.95
C ASN A 179 -6.55 -14.95 -12.88
N SER A 180 -5.50 -14.54 -12.17
CA SER A 180 -5.29 -13.20 -11.61
C SER A 180 -4.06 -12.47 -12.19
N SER A 181 -4.18 -11.65 -13.25
CA SER A 181 -3.06 -10.74 -13.60
C SER A 181 -3.39 -9.43 -14.31
N GLU A 182 -4.66 -9.00 -14.44
CA GLU A 182 -4.99 -7.86 -15.31
C GLU A 182 -6.02 -6.89 -14.72
N LEU A 183 -6.05 -6.68 -13.40
CA LEU A 183 -6.99 -5.69 -12.82
C LEU A 183 -6.72 -4.27 -13.37
N SER A 184 -5.46 -3.95 -13.71
CA SER A 184 -5.07 -2.67 -14.32
C SER A 184 -5.55 -2.56 -15.76
N GLY A 185 -6.22 -1.47 -16.10
CA GLY A 185 -6.75 -1.25 -17.44
C GLY A 185 -7.87 -0.23 -17.47
N THR A 186 -8.39 0.03 -18.68
CA THR A 186 -9.62 0.80 -18.86
C THR A 186 -10.77 -0.16 -19.08
N TRP A 187 -11.70 -0.19 -18.16
CA TRP A 187 -12.88 -1.05 -18.18
C TRP A 187 -14.07 -0.22 -18.63
N THR A 188 -14.81 -0.67 -19.64
CA THR A 188 -15.97 0.05 -20.18
C THR A 188 -17.23 -0.76 -19.93
N SER A 189 -18.28 -0.08 -19.47
CA SER A 189 -19.54 -0.73 -19.11
C SER A 189 -20.15 -1.42 -20.32
N THR A 190 -20.65 -2.63 -20.12
CA THR A 190 -21.44 -3.36 -21.11
C THR A 190 -22.81 -2.71 -21.35
N ILE A 191 -23.26 -1.85 -20.42
CA ILE A 191 -24.51 -1.10 -20.47
C ILE A 191 -24.22 0.38 -20.14
N PRO A 192 -23.84 1.22 -21.11
CA PRO A 192 -23.35 2.59 -20.88
C PRO A 192 -24.40 3.57 -20.31
N THR A 193 -25.64 3.12 -20.11
CA THR A 193 -26.71 3.91 -19.46
C THR A 193 -26.90 3.57 -17.98
N ALA A 194 -26.18 2.59 -17.43
CA ALA A 194 -26.54 1.96 -16.16
C ALA A 194 -26.04 2.69 -14.90
N GLY A 195 -25.09 3.62 -15.00
CA GLY A 195 -24.67 4.48 -13.88
C GLY A 195 -23.22 4.89 -13.99
N ILE A 196 -22.34 3.90 -14.14
CA ILE A 196 -20.91 4.09 -14.43
C ILE A 196 -20.65 3.66 -15.88
N THR A 197 -20.01 4.52 -16.66
CA THR A 197 -19.70 4.26 -18.07
C THR A 197 -18.32 3.64 -18.24
N GLN A 198 -17.38 4.00 -17.36
CA GLN A 198 -15.99 3.60 -17.44
C GLN A 198 -15.33 3.57 -16.06
N VAL A 199 -14.41 2.64 -15.88
CA VAL A 199 -13.52 2.56 -14.71
C VAL A 199 -12.09 2.40 -15.20
N ILE A 200 -11.22 3.36 -14.89
CA ILE A 200 -9.78 3.26 -15.17
C ILE A 200 -9.07 2.81 -13.90
N ILE A 201 -8.34 1.70 -13.98
CA ILE A 201 -7.57 1.13 -12.87
C ILE A 201 -6.09 1.23 -13.23
N ALA A 202 -5.32 1.90 -12.38
CA ALA A 202 -3.89 2.11 -12.59
C ALA A 202 -3.10 1.66 -11.35
N ASP A 203 -2.03 0.91 -11.59
CA ASP A 203 -1.02 0.59 -10.57
C ASP A 203 0.33 1.16 -11.02
N ALA A 204 0.80 2.20 -10.33
CA ALA A 204 2.10 2.82 -10.57
C ALA A 204 2.94 2.77 -9.29
N GLY A 205 3.71 1.69 -9.13
CA GLY A 205 4.72 1.56 -8.07
C GLY A 205 4.16 1.56 -6.66
N GLY A 206 3.01 0.90 -6.44
CA GLY A 206 2.36 0.80 -5.12
C GLY A 206 1.29 1.86 -4.85
N ASN A 207 1.04 2.76 -5.82
CA ASN A 207 -0.09 3.68 -5.80
C ASN A 207 -1.22 3.12 -6.66
N PHE A 208 -1.97 2.18 -6.11
CA PHE A 208 -3.14 1.63 -6.77
C PHE A 208 -4.30 2.63 -6.71
N GLN A 209 -4.74 3.08 -7.88
CA GLN A 209 -5.80 4.06 -8.01
C GLN A 209 -6.88 3.58 -8.97
N VAL A 210 -8.11 3.98 -8.66
CA VAL A 210 -9.29 3.71 -9.46
C VAL A 210 -9.97 5.04 -9.77
N HIS A 211 -10.32 5.22 -11.03
CA HIS A 211 -10.86 6.47 -11.58
C HIS A 211 -12.16 6.15 -12.34
N PRO A 212 -13.32 6.23 -11.67
CA PRO A 212 -14.62 5.96 -12.28
C PRO A 212 -15.20 7.19 -12.99
N TYR A 213 -16.01 6.92 -14.02
CA TYR A 213 -16.76 7.91 -14.80
C TYR A 213 -18.25 7.55 -14.79
N GLY A 214 -19.09 8.52 -14.43
CA GLY A 214 -20.55 8.35 -14.38
C GLY A 214 -21.24 8.77 -15.68
N ALA A 215 -22.40 8.18 -15.97
CA ALA A 215 -23.22 8.42 -17.17
C ALA A 215 -23.93 9.80 -17.15
N CYS A 216 -23.16 10.87 -17.29
CA CYS A 216 -23.68 12.24 -17.39
C CYS A 216 -23.84 12.69 -18.85
N SER A 217 -24.72 13.67 -19.07
CA SER A 217 -24.98 14.24 -20.40
C SER A 217 -24.63 15.73 -20.44
N PRO A 218 -23.92 16.21 -21.49
CA PRO A 218 -23.57 15.51 -22.73
C PRO A 218 -22.27 14.69 -22.67
N THR A 219 -21.49 14.84 -21.60
CA THR A 219 -20.22 14.16 -21.38
C THR A 219 -20.25 13.46 -20.03
N ASP A 220 -19.59 12.30 -19.97
CA ASP A 220 -19.47 11.52 -18.73
C ASP A 220 -18.88 12.37 -17.60
N CYS A 221 -19.40 12.19 -16.39
CA CYS A 221 -18.91 12.88 -15.21
C CYS A 221 -17.68 12.14 -14.70
N ASP A 222 -16.55 12.83 -14.67
CA ASP A 222 -15.36 12.40 -13.98
C ASP A 222 -15.60 12.44 -12.45
N TRP A 223 -15.45 11.30 -11.76
CA TRP A 223 -15.59 11.22 -10.28
C TRP A 223 -14.26 11.35 -9.55
N GLY A 224 -13.16 11.57 -10.26
CA GLY A 224 -11.79 11.69 -9.76
C GLY A 224 -11.06 10.36 -9.63
N SER A 225 -9.74 10.44 -9.43
CA SER A 225 -8.88 9.29 -9.14
C SER A 225 -8.77 9.10 -7.62
N HIS A 226 -9.07 7.90 -7.14
CA HIS A 226 -9.12 7.57 -5.72
C HIS A 226 -8.16 6.42 -5.39
N PRO A 227 -7.44 6.49 -4.25
CA PRO A 227 -6.68 5.34 -3.78
C PRO A 227 -7.63 4.20 -3.41
N ALA A 228 -7.27 2.99 -3.81
CA ALA A 228 -8.06 1.79 -3.52
C ALA A 228 -7.22 0.73 -2.81
N SER A 229 -7.86 -0.11 -2.00
CA SER A 229 -7.23 -1.31 -1.47
C SER A 229 -7.39 -2.45 -2.46
N GLN A 230 -6.29 -3.13 -2.77
CA GLN A 230 -6.29 -4.33 -3.61
C GLN A 230 -6.56 -5.59 -2.77
N PHE A 231 -7.19 -6.58 -3.39
CA PHE A 231 -7.39 -7.92 -2.82
C PHE A 231 -6.99 -9.01 -3.81
N SER A 232 -6.37 -10.06 -3.29
CA SER A 232 -6.09 -11.29 -4.02
C SER A 232 -7.16 -12.36 -3.73
N ASN A 233 -7.18 -13.43 -4.52
CA ASN A 233 -8.09 -14.56 -4.35
C ASN A 233 -7.64 -15.58 -3.27
N SER A 234 -6.51 -15.32 -2.60
CA SER A 234 -5.94 -16.22 -1.59
C SER A 234 -4.91 -15.47 -0.75
N PRO A 235 -4.78 -15.78 0.56
CA PRO A 235 -3.75 -15.17 1.42
C PRO A 235 -2.31 -15.43 0.96
N THR A 236 -2.08 -16.39 0.06
CA THR A 236 -0.76 -16.70 -0.51
C THR A 236 -0.52 -16.10 -1.89
N SER A 237 -1.56 -15.52 -2.52
CA SER A 237 -1.46 -14.86 -3.82
C SER A 237 -1.16 -13.37 -3.63
N THR A 238 -0.24 -12.84 -4.43
CA THR A 238 0.07 -11.41 -4.49
C THR A 238 -0.59 -10.72 -5.67
N ALA A 239 -1.33 -11.46 -6.50
CA ALA A 239 -1.96 -10.89 -7.68
C ALA A 239 -3.36 -10.36 -7.34
N PRO A 240 -3.66 -9.08 -7.65
CA PRO A 240 -4.95 -8.51 -7.34
C PRO A 240 -6.03 -9.04 -8.30
N VAL A 241 -7.14 -9.50 -7.72
CA VAL A 241 -8.37 -9.89 -8.44
C VAL A 241 -9.53 -8.95 -8.16
N GLY A 242 -9.41 -8.10 -7.14
CA GLY A 242 -10.44 -7.15 -6.78
C GLY A 242 -9.89 -5.93 -6.06
N PHE A 243 -10.77 -4.98 -5.82
CA PHE A 243 -10.48 -3.74 -5.12
C PHE A 243 -11.68 -3.22 -4.34
N GLN A 244 -11.40 -2.38 -3.33
CA GLN A 244 -12.39 -1.52 -2.69
C GLN A 244 -11.90 -0.09 -2.58
N LEU A 245 -12.83 0.84 -2.60
CA LEU A 245 -12.60 2.24 -2.29
C LEU A 245 -13.86 2.91 -1.77
N THR A 246 -13.67 4.06 -1.12
CA THR A 246 -14.75 4.93 -0.66
C THR A 246 -14.52 6.33 -1.22
N MET A 247 -15.54 6.91 -1.85
CA MET A 247 -15.51 8.25 -2.42
C MET A 247 -16.53 9.13 -1.71
N ASP A 248 -16.13 10.34 -1.35
CA ASP A 248 -17.07 11.39 -0.93
C ASP A 248 -17.27 12.37 -2.09
N LEU A 249 -18.50 12.39 -2.63
CA LEU A 249 -18.90 13.28 -3.72
C LEU A 249 -19.62 14.54 -3.20
N GLY A 250 -19.56 14.79 -1.88
CA GLY A 250 -20.18 15.91 -1.19
C GLY A 250 -21.69 15.75 -0.95
N PHE A 251 -22.44 15.26 -1.95
CA PHE A 251 -23.88 14.98 -1.82
C PHE A 251 -24.20 13.51 -1.54
N LYS A 252 -23.22 12.62 -1.72
CA LYS A 252 -23.28 11.20 -1.37
C LYS A 252 -21.89 10.65 -1.08
N THR A 253 -21.82 9.65 -0.22
CA THR A 253 -20.66 8.76 -0.12
C THR A 253 -20.93 7.53 -0.99
N ALA A 254 -19.96 7.14 -1.80
CA ALA A 254 -20.04 5.96 -2.65
C ALA A 254 -18.99 4.95 -2.21
N TYR A 255 -19.43 3.77 -1.80
CA TYR A 255 -18.59 2.60 -1.58
C TYR A 255 -18.57 1.81 -2.87
N MET A 256 -17.38 1.57 -3.41
CA MET A 256 -17.20 0.88 -4.68
C MET A 256 -16.30 -0.32 -4.45
N GLN A 257 -16.79 -1.48 -4.88
CA GLN A 257 -16.04 -2.71 -4.94
C GLN A 257 -16.02 -3.17 -6.40
N GLY A 258 -14.87 -3.64 -6.87
CA GLY A 258 -14.80 -4.30 -8.17
C GLY A 258 -13.99 -5.58 -8.09
N HIS A 259 -14.41 -6.61 -8.80
CA HIS A 259 -13.71 -7.89 -8.84
C HIS A 259 -13.78 -8.53 -10.22
N LEU A 260 -12.78 -9.34 -10.55
CA LEU A 260 -12.72 -10.03 -11.83
C LEU A 260 -13.65 -11.25 -11.83
N ILE A 261 -14.55 -11.29 -12.81
CA ILE A 261 -15.41 -12.44 -13.10
C ILE A 261 -15.05 -13.03 -14.45
N THR A 262 -15.52 -14.26 -14.71
CA THR A 262 -15.36 -14.90 -16.03
C THR A 262 -16.58 -14.62 -16.89
N GLY A 263 -16.38 -13.90 -17.99
CA GLY A 263 -17.43 -13.60 -18.95
C GLY A 263 -17.89 -14.83 -19.75
N PRO A 264 -18.96 -14.69 -20.57
CA PRO A 264 -19.61 -15.81 -21.25
C PRO A 264 -18.72 -16.59 -22.24
N THR A 265 -17.64 -15.98 -22.74
CA THR A 265 -16.69 -16.61 -23.66
C THR A 265 -15.35 -16.94 -22.99
N GLY A 266 -15.29 -16.90 -21.66
CA GLY A 266 -14.08 -17.22 -20.88
C GLY A 266 -13.09 -16.06 -20.72
N GLN A 267 -13.44 -14.86 -21.18
CA GLN A 267 -12.63 -13.64 -21.02
C GLN A 267 -12.85 -13.03 -19.63
N ALA A 268 -11.87 -12.28 -19.11
CA ALA A 268 -12.03 -11.55 -17.86
C ALA A 268 -12.98 -10.36 -18.05
N TRP A 269 -14.01 -10.28 -17.21
CA TRP A 269 -14.84 -9.09 -17.04
C TRP A 269 -14.56 -8.52 -15.65
N LEU A 270 -14.80 -7.23 -15.48
CA LEU A 270 -14.80 -6.61 -14.17
C LEU A 270 -16.25 -6.38 -13.77
N GLU A 271 -16.70 -7.03 -12.72
CA GLU A 271 -17.96 -6.69 -12.08
C GLU A 271 -17.69 -5.59 -11.05
N VAL A 272 -18.43 -4.49 -11.10
CA VAL A 272 -18.31 -3.38 -10.15
C VAL A 272 -19.64 -3.16 -9.45
N THR A 273 -19.62 -3.23 -8.13
CA THR A 273 -20.76 -2.92 -7.28
C THR A 273 -20.53 -1.59 -6.58
N THR A 274 -21.45 -0.66 -6.78
CA THR A 274 -21.42 0.67 -6.17
C THR A 274 -22.61 0.86 -5.24
N GLN A 275 -22.34 1.04 -3.96
CA GLN A 275 -23.31 1.38 -2.93
C GLN A 275 -23.25 2.89 -2.65
N SER A 276 -24.37 3.58 -2.84
CA SER A 276 -24.47 5.02 -2.60
C SER A 276 -25.24 5.30 -1.33
N THR A 277 -24.63 6.03 -0.40
CA THR A 277 -25.29 6.60 0.78
C THR A 277 -25.42 8.11 0.62
N PHE A 278 -26.66 8.62 0.61
CA PHE A 278 -26.87 10.05 0.37
C PHE A 278 -26.65 10.91 1.61
N ALA A 279 -26.34 12.19 1.40
CA ALA A 279 -26.22 13.14 2.51
C ALA A 279 -27.53 13.23 3.31
N LYS A 280 -27.39 13.59 4.59
CA LYS A 280 -28.52 13.79 5.50
C LYS A 280 -29.51 14.81 4.91
N HIS A 281 -30.79 14.44 4.82
CA HIS A 281 -31.91 15.18 4.20
C HIS A 281 -32.05 15.06 2.68
N ASP A 282 -31.25 14.24 2.01
CA ASP A 282 -31.53 13.88 0.63
C ASP A 282 -32.80 13.00 0.55
N PRO A 283 -33.75 13.30 -0.36
CA PRO A 283 -34.98 12.53 -0.49
C PRO A 283 -34.79 11.17 -1.18
N ARG A 284 -33.62 10.88 -1.74
CA ARG A 284 -33.32 9.61 -2.44
C ARG A 284 -33.02 8.49 -1.45
N PHE A 285 -33.40 7.26 -1.80
CA PHE A 285 -33.03 6.07 -1.04
C PHE A 285 -31.59 5.65 -1.35
N ASP A 286 -30.93 5.09 -0.35
CA ASP A 286 -29.66 4.40 -0.56
C ASP A 286 -29.88 3.23 -1.52
N TYR A 287 -29.00 3.14 -2.50
CA TYR A 287 -29.12 2.17 -3.56
C TYR A 287 -27.78 1.52 -3.85
N GLU A 288 -27.85 0.32 -4.37
CA GLU A 288 -26.75 -0.45 -4.89
C GLU A 288 -26.96 -0.67 -6.37
N LEU A 289 -25.86 -0.67 -7.11
CA LEU A 289 -25.83 -0.91 -8.53
C LEU A 289 -24.63 -1.80 -8.84
N THR A 290 -24.89 -2.96 -9.42
CA THR A 290 -23.88 -3.89 -9.95
C THR A 290 -23.85 -3.79 -11.46
N GLU A 291 -22.68 -3.57 -12.03
CA GLU A 291 -22.46 -3.38 -13.46
C GLU A 291 -21.26 -4.20 -13.94
N ASP A 292 -21.39 -4.80 -15.13
CA ASP A 292 -20.32 -5.54 -15.77
C ASP A 292 -19.56 -4.67 -16.78
N PHE A 293 -18.25 -4.77 -16.73
CA PHE A 293 -17.34 -4.02 -17.59
C PHE A 293 -16.43 -4.97 -18.36
N GLN A 294 -16.21 -4.62 -19.63
CA GLN A 294 -15.24 -5.28 -20.48
C GLN A 294 -13.96 -4.46 -20.49
N LEU A 295 -12.83 -5.16 -20.46
CA LEU A 295 -11.53 -4.53 -20.65
C LEU A 295 -11.50 -3.93 -22.05
N ASN A 296 -11.43 -2.62 -22.13
CA ASN A 296 -11.39 -1.90 -23.39
C ASN A 296 -9.99 -2.03 -23.98
N SER A 297 -9.81 -3.01 -24.86
CA SER A 297 -8.54 -3.24 -25.59
C SER A 297 -8.16 -2.09 -26.54
N THR A 298 -9.00 -1.04 -26.67
CA THR A 298 -8.64 0.22 -27.35
C THR A 298 -8.05 1.27 -26.40
N ALA A 299 -7.46 0.87 -25.28
CA ALA A 299 -6.47 1.73 -24.64
C ALA A 299 -5.34 1.98 -25.67
N PRO A 300 -4.73 3.18 -25.70
CA PRO A 300 -3.52 3.40 -26.50
C PRO A 300 -2.54 2.28 -26.16
N SER A 301 -1.87 1.73 -27.18
CA SER A 301 -0.81 0.77 -26.91
C SER A 301 0.14 1.38 -25.86
N SER A 302 0.63 0.55 -24.96
CA SER A 302 1.52 0.95 -23.88
C SER A 302 2.51 -0.18 -23.63
N PHE A 303 3.35 -0.05 -22.61
CA PHE A 303 4.24 -1.11 -22.17
C PHE A 303 4.33 -1.12 -20.65
N SER A 304 4.55 -2.31 -20.08
CA SER A 304 4.87 -2.51 -18.67
C SER A 304 6.35 -2.86 -18.52
N MET A 305 6.89 -2.66 -17.32
CA MET A 305 8.29 -2.98 -17.00
C MET A 305 8.35 -3.71 -15.66
N THR A 306 9.04 -4.86 -15.64
CA THR A 306 9.27 -5.66 -14.43
C THR A 306 10.74 -6.03 -14.28
N SER A 307 11.25 -6.05 -13.05
CA SER A 307 12.56 -6.60 -12.71
C SER A 307 12.41 -8.04 -12.24
N ALA A 308 13.37 -8.92 -12.55
CA ALA A 308 13.32 -10.30 -12.09
C ALA A 308 13.58 -10.42 -10.57
N SER A 309 14.29 -9.44 -9.99
CA SER A 309 14.62 -9.42 -8.57
C SER A 309 14.14 -8.11 -7.91
N ALA A 310 13.58 -8.20 -6.71
CA ALA A 310 13.30 -7.03 -5.88
C ALA A 310 14.55 -6.56 -5.09
N ASN A 311 15.45 -7.50 -4.79
CA ASN A 311 16.67 -7.28 -4.02
C ASN A 311 17.88 -7.92 -4.70
N LEU A 312 18.99 -7.19 -4.81
CA LEU A 312 20.28 -7.70 -5.26
C LEU A 312 21.30 -7.65 -4.12
N ILE A 313 22.08 -8.72 -3.98
CA ILE A 313 23.18 -8.81 -3.00
C ILE A 313 24.50 -8.65 -3.74
N LEU A 314 25.31 -7.69 -3.31
CA LEU A 314 26.62 -7.40 -3.90
C LEU A 314 27.74 -7.58 -2.90
N HIS A 315 28.77 -8.31 -3.29
CA HIS A 315 30.02 -8.37 -2.54
C HIS A 315 30.93 -7.18 -2.88
N LYS A 316 31.83 -6.83 -1.95
CA LYS A 316 32.83 -5.79 -2.16
C LYS A 316 33.61 -5.97 -3.47
N GLY A 317 33.58 -4.97 -4.35
CA GLY A 317 34.23 -5.00 -5.67
C GLY A 317 33.61 -5.97 -6.66
N GLY A 318 32.48 -6.60 -6.30
CA GLY A 318 31.73 -7.50 -7.15
C GLY A 318 30.74 -6.77 -8.06
N GLN A 319 30.11 -7.56 -8.92
CA GLN A 319 29.00 -7.14 -9.77
C GLN A 319 27.81 -8.07 -9.53
N ALA A 320 26.61 -7.54 -9.66
CA ALA A 320 25.37 -8.30 -9.70
C ALA A 320 24.57 -7.88 -10.93
N THR A 321 23.86 -8.84 -11.50
CA THR A 321 23.05 -8.65 -12.70
C THR A 321 21.60 -8.99 -12.42
N ASP A 322 20.68 -8.24 -13.01
CA ASP A 322 19.25 -8.52 -13.00
C ASP A 322 18.68 -8.41 -14.42
N VAL A 323 17.51 -9.00 -14.65
CA VAL A 323 16.82 -8.93 -15.95
C VAL A 323 15.64 -7.99 -15.84
N ILE A 324 15.66 -6.94 -16.65
CA ILE A 324 14.53 -6.03 -16.84
C ILE A 324 13.73 -6.51 -18.05
N THR A 325 12.46 -6.81 -17.85
CA THR A 325 11.53 -7.27 -18.89
C THR A 325 10.55 -6.17 -19.22
N ILE A 326 10.38 -5.88 -20.51
CA ILE A 326 9.44 -4.89 -21.02
C ILE A 326 8.43 -5.63 -21.89
N THR A 327 7.18 -5.59 -21.45
CA THR A 327 6.09 -6.34 -22.09
C THR A 327 5.14 -5.34 -22.73
N PRO A 328 4.79 -5.51 -24.03
CA PRO A 328 3.79 -4.65 -24.66
C PRO A 328 2.42 -4.89 -24.01
N VAL A 329 1.65 -3.82 -23.85
CA VAL A 329 0.30 -3.85 -23.26
C VAL A 329 -0.68 -3.30 -24.30
N ASN A 330 -1.80 -4.00 -24.49
CA ASN A 330 -2.84 -3.64 -25.48
C ASN A 330 -2.36 -3.64 -26.95
N GLY A 331 -1.57 -4.64 -27.36
CA GLY A 331 -1.18 -4.83 -28.77
C GLY A 331 0.32 -4.97 -28.98
N THR A 332 0.80 -4.63 -30.17
CA THR A 332 2.24 -4.56 -30.45
C THR A 332 2.80 -3.20 -30.03
N TRP A 333 4.02 -3.19 -29.48
CA TRP A 333 4.76 -1.97 -29.18
C TRP A 333 5.98 -1.85 -30.08
N ASP A 334 5.77 -1.26 -31.26
CA ASP A 334 6.79 -1.13 -32.30
C ASP A 334 7.64 0.16 -32.14
N THR A 335 7.47 0.86 -31.01
CA THR A 335 8.22 2.09 -30.68
C THR A 335 9.36 1.78 -29.73
N ALA A 336 10.50 2.45 -29.91
CA ALA A 336 11.66 2.28 -29.03
C ALA A 336 11.37 2.77 -27.61
N VAL A 337 11.66 1.91 -26.62
CA VAL A 337 11.62 2.22 -25.19
C VAL A 337 13.05 2.51 -24.73
N GLN A 338 13.33 3.76 -24.40
CA GLN A 338 14.62 4.21 -23.88
C GLN A 338 14.73 3.89 -22.38
N LEU A 339 15.80 3.22 -22.00
CA LEU A 339 16.08 2.80 -20.63
C LEU A 339 17.23 3.62 -20.07
N SER A 340 17.03 4.18 -18.87
CA SER A 340 18.07 4.85 -18.10
C SER A 340 18.15 4.27 -16.70
N CYS A 341 19.35 4.26 -16.13
CA CYS A 341 19.58 3.77 -14.78
C CYS A 341 20.23 4.86 -13.91
N ALA A 342 19.73 5.02 -12.69
CA ALA A 342 20.28 5.91 -11.68
C ALA A 342 20.43 5.18 -10.34
N VAL A 343 21.45 5.52 -9.57
CA VAL A 343 21.72 4.94 -8.25
C VAL A 343 21.69 6.02 -7.18
N ALA A 344 20.97 5.77 -6.09
CA ALA A 344 20.95 6.62 -4.90
C ALA A 344 21.47 5.85 -3.68
N GLY A 345 22.28 6.50 -2.84
CA GLY A 345 22.82 5.91 -1.62
C GLY A 345 24.08 6.61 -1.09
N PRO A 346 24.70 6.09 -0.01
CA PRO A 346 25.90 6.68 0.60
C PRO A 346 27.14 6.53 -0.29
N SER A 347 28.14 7.40 -0.14
CA SER A 347 29.42 7.25 -0.85
C SER A 347 30.24 6.07 -0.32
N PRO A 348 30.93 5.28 -1.17
CA PRO A 348 31.07 5.45 -2.62
C PRO A 348 29.89 4.88 -3.42
N LEU A 349 29.33 5.66 -4.35
CA LEU A 349 28.16 5.24 -5.15
C LEU A 349 28.53 4.11 -6.14
N PRO A 350 27.73 3.03 -6.22
CA PRO A 350 27.83 2.04 -7.27
C PRO A 350 27.53 2.65 -8.65
N THR A 351 28.12 2.05 -9.67
CA THR A 351 27.76 2.33 -11.06
C THR A 351 26.71 1.33 -11.51
N CYS A 352 25.78 1.76 -12.36
CA CYS A 352 24.84 0.88 -13.01
C CYS A 352 24.86 1.06 -14.52
N GLY A 353 24.66 -0.03 -15.24
CA GLY A 353 24.61 -0.07 -16.70
C GLY A 353 23.55 -1.05 -17.19
N LEU A 354 23.06 -0.83 -18.40
CA LEU A 354 22.08 -1.69 -19.07
C LEU A 354 22.73 -2.24 -20.34
N SER A 355 22.58 -3.55 -20.61
CA SER A 355 23.18 -4.18 -21.79
C SER A 355 22.64 -3.60 -23.10
N VAL A 356 21.36 -3.21 -23.12
CA VAL A 356 20.72 -2.50 -24.22
C VAL A 356 19.91 -1.31 -23.66
N PRO A 357 20.30 -0.05 -23.93
CA PRO A 357 19.59 1.13 -23.42
C PRO A 357 18.33 1.49 -24.22
N SER A 358 18.02 0.78 -25.31
CA SER A 358 16.84 1.02 -26.14
C SER A 358 16.31 -0.30 -26.67
N VAL A 359 15.09 -0.70 -26.30
CA VAL A 359 14.46 -1.95 -26.77
C VAL A 359 13.17 -1.68 -27.53
N ILE A 360 12.81 -2.57 -28.45
CA ILE A 360 11.53 -2.57 -29.18
C ILE A 360 10.88 -3.93 -28.89
N PRO A 361 9.87 -4.00 -28.01
CA PRO A 361 9.18 -5.25 -27.68
C PRO A 361 8.45 -5.86 -28.90
N GLY A 362 7.84 -5.04 -29.76
CA GLY A 362 6.99 -5.54 -30.84
C GLY A 362 5.81 -6.32 -30.25
N ALA A 363 5.57 -7.54 -30.74
CA ALA A 363 4.50 -8.41 -30.24
C ALA A 363 4.88 -9.25 -29.00
N ASN A 364 6.16 -9.33 -28.64
CA ASN A 364 6.66 -10.16 -27.55
C ASN A 364 7.38 -9.31 -26.50
N ALA A 365 7.63 -9.86 -25.32
CA ALA A 365 8.45 -9.17 -24.34
C ALA A 365 9.90 -9.01 -24.85
N ALA A 366 10.50 -7.84 -24.60
CA ALA A 366 11.93 -7.59 -24.79
C ALA A 366 12.62 -7.47 -23.44
N THR A 367 13.89 -7.87 -23.36
CA THR A 367 14.66 -7.85 -22.11
C THR A 367 15.93 -7.03 -22.23
N SER A 368 16.36 -6.43 -21.12
CA SER A 368 17.65 -5.76 -20.96
C SER A 368 18.28 -6.17 -19.63
N THR A 369 19.58 -6.43 -19.63
CA THR A 369 20.29 -6.88 -18.42
C THR A 369 20.81 -5.67 -17.68
N LEU A 370 20.30 -5.44 -16.47
CA LEU A 370 20.83 -4.47 -15.52
C LEU A 370 22.09 -5.04 -14.87
N THR A 371 23.20 -4.30 -14.92
CA THR A 371 24.44 -4.64 -14.22
C THR A 371 24.77 -3.54 -13.23
N VAL A 372 24.94 -3.91 -11.96
CA VAL A 372 25.35 -2.98 -10.90
C VAL A 372 26.76 -3.38 -10.45
N THR A 373 27.68 -2.42 -10.44
CA THR A 373 29.09 -2.64 -10.10
C THR A 373 29.49 -1.77 -8.91
N MET A 374 29.99 -2.43 -7.86
CA MET A 374 30.52 -1.75 -6.68
C MET A 374 31.92 -1.17 -6.95
N PRO A 375 32.20 0.06 -6.51
CA PRO A 375 33.52 0.65 -6.66
C PRO A 375 34.54 -0.09 -5.77
N MET A 376 35.69 -0.44 -6.35
CA MET A 376 36.82 -0.93 -5.56
C MET A 376 37.41 0.23 -4.78
N MET A 377 37.14 0.29 -3.47
CA MET A 377 37.87 1.23 -2.61
C MET A 377 39.34 0.80 -2.58
N ALA A 378 40.21 1.63 -3.16
CA ALA A 378 41.65 1.53 -2.96
C ALA A 378 41.91 1.61 -1.45
N ALA A 379 42.58 0.61 -0.90
CA ALA A 379 42.97 0.62 0.50
C ALA A 379 43.97 1.78 0.71
N THR A 380 43.48 2.93 1.13
CA THR A 380 44.34 3.96 1.72
C THR A 380 44.85 3.40 3.02
N SER A 381 46.03 2.77 2.97
CA SER A 381 46.86 2.50 4.13
C SER A 381 47.22 3.84 4.76
N THR A 382 46.34 4.38 5.59
CA THR A 382 46.75 5.33 6.63
C THR A 382 47.46 4.50 7.68
N GLY A 383 48.66 4.04 7.34
CA GLY A 383 49.63 3.55 8.29
C GLY A 383 49.89 4.70 9.25
N SER A 384 49.23 4.65 10.40
CA SER A 384 49.60 5.44 11.57
C SER A 384 51.02 5.00 11.95
N HIS A 385 52.00 5.60 11.30
CA HIS A 385 53.40 5.43 11.62
C HIS A 385 53.63 5.98 13.03
N ARG A 386 53.49 5.10 14.03
CA ARG A 386 54.18 5.20 15.33
C ARG A 386 55.69 5.06 15.09
N MET A 387 56.28 5.94 14.28
CA MET A 387 57.73 6.09 14.11
C MET A 387 58.30 6.99 15.21
N TRP A 388 57.95 6.74 16.48
CA TRP A 388 58.61 7.40 17.61
C TRP A 388 59.75 6.52 18.18
N ALA A 389 59.69 5.20 18.03
CA ALA A 389 60.65 4.34 18.72
C ALA A 389 62.02 4.17 18.04
N ILE A 390 62.18 4.47 16.74
CA ILE A 390 63.40 4.12 15.99
C ILE A 390 64.36 5.31 15.82
N TYR A 391 63.89 6.56 15.95
CA TYR A 391 64.76 7.75 15.89
C TYR A 391 65.63 7.95 17.14
N ALA A 392 65.32 7.29 18.26
CA ALA A 392 66.05 7.46 19.52
C ALA A 392 67.37 6.68 19.59
N PHE A 393 67.58 5.67 18.75
CA PHE A 393 68.77 4.80 18.85
C PHE A 393 69.92 5.19 17.91
N PHE A 394 69.64 5.89 16.80
CA PHE A 394 70.67 6.21 15.79
C PHE A 394 71.20 7.65 15.84
N ALA A 395 70.53 8.57 16.56
CA ALA A 395 70.99 9.94 16.74
C ALA A 395 72.35 10.11 17.48
N PRO A 396 72.76 9.25 18.44
CA PRO A 396 74.05 9.45 19.13
C PRO A 396 75.27 8.98 18.32
N LEU A 397 75.11 8.05 17.37
CA LEU A 397 76.25 7.47 16.64
C LEU A 397 76.75 8.36 15.49
N ALA A 398 75.88 9.17 14.87
CA ALA A 398 76.29 10.09 13.81
C ALA A 398 77.02 11.34 14.34
N MET A 399 76.78 11.75 15.60
CA MET A 399 77.40 12.94 16.17
C MET A 399 78.76 12.66 16.85
N GLY A 400 79.06 11.41 17.20
CA GLY A 400 80.28 11.03 17.93
C GLY A 400 81.58 11.07 17.12
N PHE A 401 81.52 11.09 15.78
CA PHE A 401 82.71 11.05 14.93
C PHE A 401 83.27 12.43 14.51
N VAL A 402 82.65 13.54 14.94
CA VAL A 402 83.05 14.89 14.46
C VAL A 402 84.06 15.61 15.37
N LEU A 403 84.37 15.10 16.57
CA LEU A 403 85.20 15.83 17.55
C LEU A 403 86.57 15.21 17.91
N ALA A 404 87.05 14.21 17.16
CA ALA A 404 88.43 13.75 17.31
C ALA A 404 89.35 14.44 16.29
N GLY A 405 90.23 15.32 16.78
CA GLY A 405 91.09 16.22 16.02
C GLY A 405 91.80 15.57 14.84
N SER A 406 91.44 15.98 13.62
CA SER A 406 92.21 15.67 12.42
C SER A 406 92.54 16.95 11.66
N THR A 407 93.77 17.01 11.17
CA THR A 407 94.34 18.16 10.48
C THR A 407 93.57 18.46 9.19
N ARG A 408 93.51 19.76 8.83
CA ARG A 408 92.63 20.36 7.80
C ARG A 408 92.56 19.62 6.46
N LYS A 409 93.62 18.88 6.08
CA LYS A 409 93.70 18.15 4.81
C LYS A 409 92.99 16.78 4.80
N ARG A 410 92.72 16.18 5.97
CA ARG A 410 92.06 14.85 6.08
C ARG A 410 90.54 14.93 6.20
N ARG A 411 90.02 16.14 6.49
CA ARG A 411 88.59 16.39 6.69
C ARG A 411 87.82 16.27 5.37
N GLU A 412 88.33 16.79 4.26
CA GLU A 412 87.60 16.74 2.97
C GLU A 412 87.40 15.30 2.46
N THR A 413 88.36 14.41 2.69
CA THR A 413 88.24 13.00 2.28
C THR A 413 87.23 12.24 3.14
N LEU A 414 87.16 12.52 4.45
CA LEU A 414 86.18 11.91 5.36
C LEU A 414 84.75 12.39 5.10
N TRP A 415 84.57 13.66 4.72
CA TRP A 415 83.25 14.19 4.32
C TRP A 415 82.76 13.55 3.02
N ALA A 416 83.64 13.32 2.05
CA ALA A 416 83.29 12.62 0.81
C ALA A 416 82.89 11.15 1.06
N VAL A 417 83.64 10.42 1.90
CA VAL A 417 83.32 9.02 2.24
C VAL A 417 82.02 8.92 3.05
N GLY A 418 81.80 9.85 3.99
CA GLY A 418 80.56 9.92 4.76
C GLY A 418 79.33 10.21 3.89
N ALA A 419 79.45 11.11 2.92
CA ALA A 419 78.37 11.41 1.98
C ALA A 419 78.05 10.23 1.06
N ILE A 420 79.07 9.52 0.56
CA ILE A 420 78.89 8.32 -0.27
C ILE A 420 78.23 7.19 0.54
N ALA A 421 78.65 6.95 1.78
CA ALA A 421 78.03 5.96 2.66
C ALA A 421 76.54 6.29 2.92
N LEU A 422 76.21 7.56 3.12
CA LEU A 422 74.83 8.00 3.35
C LEU A 422 73.94 7.81 2.12
N VAL A 423 74.48 8.05 0.92
CA VAL A 423 73.77 7.79 -0.35
C VAL A 423 73.56 6.29 -0.59
N ILE A 424 74.55 5.43 -0.27
CA ILE A 424 74.42 3.97 -0.40
C ILE A 424 73.37 3.42 0.59
N THR A 425 73.33 3.96 1.80
CA THR A 425 72.35 3.53 2.82
C THR A 425 70.92 3.96 2.42
N ALA A 426 70.77 5.14 1.81
CA ALA A 426 69.49 5.62 1.31
C ALA A 426 68.98 4.84 0.08
N SER A 427 69.87 4.28 -0.74
CA SER A 427 69.49 3.51 -1.93
C SER A 427 69.15 2.04 -1.63
N LEU A 428 69.72 1.43 -0.57
CA LEU A 428 69.37 0.08 -0.14
C LEU A 428 68.01 -0.03 0.59
N MET A 429 67.38 1.09 0.94
CA MET A 429 66.08 1.13 1.63
C MET A 429 64.86 1.09 0.70
N GLN A 430 65.05 0.98 -0.63
CA GLN A 430 63.93 0.95 -1.59
C GLN A 430 63.42 -0.45 -1.96
N THR A 431 64.01 -1.54 -1.43
CA THR A 431 63.57 -2.91 -1.72
C THR A 431 63.14 -3.66 -0.46
N ALA A 432 62.00 -3.29 0.12
CA ALA A 432 61.33 -4.10 1.13
C ALA A 432 59.81 -3.84 1.14
N CYS A 433 59.07 -4.54 0.28
CA CYS A 433 57.63 -4.73 0.45
C CYS A 433 57.28 -6.20 0.20
N GLY A 434 57.02 -6.93 1.28
CA GLY A 434 56.64 -8.33 1.27
C GLY A 434 56.32 -8.81 2.69
N GLY A 435 55.38 -8.14 3.36
CA GLY A 435 54.93 -8.49 4.70
C GLY A 435 53.41 -8.61 4.75
N SER A 436 52.92 -9.85 4.69
CA SER A 436 51.51 -10.20 4.88
C SER A 436 51.18 -10.22 6.38
N SER A 437 50.38 -9.27 6.87
CA SER A 437 49.73 -9.36 8.18
C SER A 437 48.32 -9.95 8.03
N PRO A 438 47.86 -10.77 8.99
CA PRO A 438 46.54 -11.37 8.94
C PRO A 438 45.46 -10.30 9.08
N VAL A 439 44.61 -10.19 8.07
CA VAL A 439 43.45 -9.28 8.06
C VAL A 439 42.41 -9.82 9.03
N GLN A 440 42.17 -9.09 10.12
CA GLN A 440 40.97 -9.26 10.94
C GLN A 440 39.77 -8.73 10.15
N SER A 441 38.97 -9.66 9.63
CA SER A 441 37.72 -9.42 8.92
C SER A 441 36.67 -8.83 9.86
N THR A 442 36.66 -7.51 10.01
CA THR A 442 35.49 -6.80 10.51
C THR A 442 34.54 -6.60 9.33
N THR A 443 33.43 -7.35 9.31
CA THR A 443 32.32 -7.19 8.37
C THR A 443 31.70 -5.81 8.56
N ARG A 444 32.22 -4.83 7.84
CA ARG A 444 31.63 -3.50 7.75
C ARG A 444 30.52 -3.59 6.71
N ASN A 445 29.27 -3.66 7.17
CA ASN A 445 28.09 -3.58 6.30
C ASN A 445 28.22 -2.35 5.40
N PHE A 446 28.24 -2.58 4.09
CA PHE A 446 28.10 -1.50 3.12
C PHE A 446 26.64 -1.05 3.17
N GLY A 447 26.41 0.26 3.09
CA GLY A 447 25.05 0.82 3.16
C GLY A 447 24.11 0.21 2.11
N SER A 448 22.82 0.37 2.31
CA SER A 448 21.82 0.04 1.28
C SER A 448 21.81 1.09 0.17
N TYR A 449 21.62 0.64 -1.06
CA TYR A 449 21.48 1.49 -2.24
C TYR A 449 20.16 1.20 -2.93
N THR A 450 19.62 2.19 -3.61
CA THR A 450 18.42 2.05 -4.44
C THR A 450 18.79 2.32 -5.89
N VAL A 451 18.54 1.34 -6.76
CA VAL A 451 18.74 1.47 -8.20
C VAL A 451 17.38 1.73 -8.83
N THR A 452 17.26 2.86 -9.53
CA THR A 452 16.04 3.26 -10.25
C THR A 452 16.28 3.07 -11.75
N VAL A 453 15.51 2.19 -12.37
CA VAL A 453 15.45 2.03 -13.82
C VAL A 453 14.22 2.74 -14.34
N THR A 454 14.41 3.60 -15.33
CA THR A 454 13.35 4.39 -15.95
C THR A 454 13.26 4.01 -17.42
N ALA A 455 12.07 3.64 -17.87
CA ALA A 455 11.76 3.31 -19.24
C ALA A 455 10.84 4.37 -19.85
N THR A 456 11.24 4.98 -20.97
CA THR A 456 10.50 6.10 -21.59
C THR A 456 10.28 5.84 -23.07
N SER A 457 9.05 6.03 -23.55
CA SER A 457 8.72 6.01 -24.98
C SER A 457 7.65 7.05 -25.27
N GLY A 458 8.02 8.10 -26.02
CA GLY A 458 7.15 9.27 -26.21
C GLY A 458 6.84 9.96 -24.89
N SER A 459 5.55 10.06 -24.56
CA SER A 459 5.05 10.62 -23.29
C SER A 459 4.83 9.58 -22.19
N ILE A 460 5.01 8.28 -22.48
CA ILE A 460 4.79 7.18 -21.53
C ILE A 460 6.10 6.88 -20.81
N GLN A 461 6.04 6.85 -19.48
CA GLN A 461 7.18 6.58 -18.62
C GLN A 461 6.81 5.52 -17.58
N GLN A 462 7.66 4.50 -17.43
CA GLN A 462 7.55 3.45 -16.43
C GLN A 462 8.80 3.44 -15.56
N VAL A 463 8.65 3.15 -14.26
CA VAL A 463 9.76 3.16 -13.29
C VAL A 463 9.77 1.86 -12.50
N SER A 464 10.95 1.26 -12.37
CA SER A 464 11.19 0.08 -11.54
C SER A 464 12.34 0.38 -10.58
N GLN A 465 12.18 -0.02 -9.32
CA GLN A 465 13.18 0.16 -8.28
C GLN A 465 13.67 -1.20 -7.78
N VAL A 466 14.99 -1.36 -7.75
CA VAL A 466 15.66 -2.54 -7.23
C VAL A 466 16.51 -2.13 -6.03
N ALA A 467 16.25 -2.76 -4.88
CA ALA A 467 17.04 -2.52 -3.68
C ALA A 467 18.34 -3.34 -3.72
N VAL A 468 19.44 -2.73 -3.30
CA VAL A 468 20.77 -3.32 -3.38
C VAL A 468 21.42 -3.30 -2.01
N THR A 469 21.81 -4.48 -1.52
CA THR A 469 22.48 -4.64 -0.22
C THR A 469 23.92 -5.09 -0.43
N GLY A 470 24.87 -4.32 0.10
CA GLY A 470 26.28 -4.68 0.05
C GLY A 470 26.70 -5.56 1.23
N GLN A 471 27.32 -6.70 0.96
CA GLN A 471 27.87 -7.64 1.95
C GLN A 471 29.40 -7.65 1.98
#